data_AF-A0A936TNP4-F1
#
_entry.id   AF-A0A936TNP4-F1
#
_cell.length_a   1.000
_cell.length_b   1.000
_cell.length_c   1.000
_cell.angle_alpha   90.00
_cell.angle_beta   90.00
_cell.angle_gamma   90.00
#
_symmetry.space_group_name_H-M   'P 1'
#
loop_
_entity.id
_entity.type
_entity.pdbx_description
1 polymer ?
#
loop_
_entity_poly.entity_id
_entity_poly.type
_entity_poly.pdbx_seq_one_letter_code
_entity_poly.pdbx_strand_id
1 'polypeptide(L)'
;MDSLNTESHSFVIKIQLEAGDGGRDKLLLRGHITHVSTGERRYFNNLAEISNFISDRLGLRQGLHHRLLGMIGRLLRQNPRS
;
A
#
# COMPACT_ATOMS: atom_id res chain seq x y z
N MET A 1 -7.32 18.75 30.30
CA MET A 1 -6.14 17.99 29.80
C MET A 1 -6.61 17.28 28.55
N ASP A 2 -6.51 17.96 27.42
CA ASP A 2 -6.97 17.44 26.14
C ASP A 2 -5.93 16.45 25.63
N SER A 3 -6.10 15.18 25.96
CA SER A 3 -5.29 14.11 25.37
C SER A 3 -5.66 14.05 23.89
N LEU A 4 -4.79 14.59 23.03
CA LEU A 4 -4.84 14.34 21.60
C LEU A 4 -4.63 12.84 21.40
N ASN A 5 -5.72 12.07 21.49
CA ASN A 5 -5.74 10.67 21.11
C ASN A 5 -5.48 10.60 19.61
N THR A 6 -4.19 10.63 19.25
CA THR A 6 -3.75 10.51 17.88
C THR A 6 -3.93 9.06 17.52
N GLU A 7 -5.08 8.73 16.92
CA GLU A 7 -5.37 7.38 16.46
C GLU A 7 -4.34 7.00 15.38
N SER A 8 -3.31 6.29 15.81
CA SER A 8 -2.24 5.82 14.94
C SER A 8 -2.68 4.56 14.22
N HIS A 9 -2.59 4.58 12.89
CA HIS A 9 -2.87 3.42 12.05
C HIS A 9 -1.58 2.82 11.50
N SER A 10 -1.32 1.57 11.87
CA SER A 10 -0.16 0.82 11.40
C SER A 10 -0.55 -0.20 10.34
N PHE A 11 0.22 -0.26 9.26
CA PHE A 11 0.01 -1.19 8.15
C PHE A 11 1.29 -1.94 7.83
N VAL A 12 1.17 -3.25 7.58
CA VAL A 12 2.26 -4.07 7.04
C VAL A 12 1.91 -4.47 5.63
N ILE A 13 2.77 -4.13 4.67
CA ILE A 13 2.58 -4.42 3.25
C ILE A 13 3.67 -5.40 2.83
N LYS A 14 3.28 -6.55 2.28
CA LYS A 14 4.20 -7.50 1.63
C LYS A 14 3.94 -7.50 0.14
N ILE A 15 4.98 -7.29 -0.65
CA ILE A 15 4.94 -7.23 -2.12
C ILE A 15 5.83 -8.32 -2.69
N GLN A 16 5.29 -9.04 -3.65
CA GLN A 16 5.95 -10.00 -4.52
C GLN A 16 5.97 -9.41 -5.92
N LEU A 17 7.17 -9.28 -6.48
CA LEU A 17 7.39 -8.82 -7.85
C LEU A 17 7.81 -10.03 -8.68
N GLU A 18 7.01 -10.38 -9.68
CA GLU A 18 7.29 -11.46 -10.61
C GLU A 18 7.59 -10.86 -11.99
N ALA A 19 8.58 -11.43 -12.69
CA ALA A 19 8.79 -11.09 -14.10
C ALA A 19 7.64 -11.68 -14.90
N GLY A 20 6.87 -10.83 -15.60
CA GLY A 20 5.83 -11.31 -16.50
C GLY A 20 6.42 -11.91 -17.78
N ASP A 21 5.74 -12.90 -18.36
CA ASP A 21 6.13 -13.58 -19.60
C ASP A 21 6.15 -12.67 -20.86
N GLY A 22 5.78 -11.39 -20.73
CA GLY A 22 5.57 -10.43 -21.82
C GLY A 22 6.73 -9.45 -22.08
N GLY A 23 7.96 -9.80 -21.74
CA GLY A 23 9.13 -8.93 -21.90
C GLY A 23 9.37 -8.00 -20.71
N ARG A 24 10.55 -7.35 -20.70
CA ARG A 24 11.16 -6.56 -19.60
C ARG A 24 10.28 -5.48 -18.94
N ASP A 25 9.10 -5.19 -19.47
CA ASP A 25 8.26 -4.05 -19.09
C ASP A 25 7.01 -4.40 -18.28
N LYS A 26 6.67 -5.68 -18.09
CA LYS A 26 5.49 -6.09 -17.30
C LYS A 26 5.90 -6.80 -16.01
N LEU A 27 6.15 -6.00 -14.98
CA LEU A 27 6.32 -6.49 -13.61
C LEU A 27 4.94 -6.87 -13.06
N LEU A 28 4.73 -8.16 -12.78
CA LEU A 28 3.52 -8.63 -12.11
C LEU A 28 3.69 -8.37 -10.61
N LEU A 29 2.83 -7.51 -10.07
CA LEU A 29 2.80 -7.19 -8.65
C LEU A 29 1.70 -8.02 -7.97
N ARG A 30 2.06 -8.75 -6.92
CA ARG A 30 1.12 -9.41 -6.03
C ARG A 30 1.50 -9.13 -4.59
N GLY A 31 0.57 -9.25 -3.66
CA GLY A 31 0.89 -9.03 -2.27
C GLY A 31 -0.30 -9.01 -1.34
N HIS A 32 -0.06 -8.58 -0.11
CA HIS A 32 -1.12 -8.30 0.84
C HIS A 32 -0.74 -7.16 1.77
N ILE A 33 -1.75 -6.39 2.16
CA ILE A 33 -1.69 -5.38 3.20
C ILE A 33 -2.44 -5.90 4.43
N THR A 34 -1.87 -5.70 5.61
CA THR A 34 -2.49 -6.05 6.90
C THR A 34 -2.58 -4.79 7.75
N HIS A 35 -3.77 -4.45 8.24
CA HIS A 35 -3.95 -3.40 9.24
C HIS A 35 -3.64 -3.98 10.63
N VAL A 36 -2.58 -3.49 11.26
CA VAL A 36 -1.98 -4.12 12.46
C VAL A 36 -2.95 -4.17 13.63
N SER A 37 -3.70 -3.09 13.89
CA SER A 37 -4.59 -3.02 15.06
C SER A 37 -5.80 -3.95 14.94
N THR A 38 -6.34 -4.13 13.73
CA THR A 38 -7.51 -5.00 13.49
C THR A 38 -7.16 -6.42 13.09
N GLY A 39 -5.93 -6.67 12.65
CA GLY A 39 -5.52 -7.94 12.02
C GLY A 39 -6.08 -8.19 10.61
N GLU A 40 -6.96 -7.33 10.09
CA GLU A 40 -7.54 -7.47 8.75
C GLU A 40 -6.47 -7.47 7.67
N ARG A 41 -6.55 -8.47 6.78
CA ARG A 41 -5.66 -8.65 5.65
C ARG A 41 -6.43 -8.57 4.34
N ARG A 42 -5.88 -7.83 3.38
CA ARG A 42 -6.38 -7.78 2.00
C ARG A 42 -5.26 -8.08 1.01
N TYR A 43 -5.51 -9.01 0.10
CA TYR A 43 -4.61 -9.28 -1.02
C TYR A 43 -4.80 -8.23 -2.10
N PHE A 44 -3.73 -7.91 -2.83
CA PHE A 44 -3.77 -6.96 -3.94
C PHE A 44 -2.91 -7.46 -5.10
N ASN A 45 -3.25 -6.99 -6.31
CA ASN A 45 -2.45 -7.21 -7.52
C ASN A 45 -2.00 -5.89 -8.20
N ASN A 46 -2.38 -4.75 -7.62
CA ASN A 46 -1.93 -3.44 -8.06
C ASN A 46 -1.81 -2.48 -6.86
N LEU A 47 -1.11 -1.36 -7.07
CA LEU A 47 -0.86 -0.37 -6.00
C LEU A 47 -2.10 0.45 -5.63
N ALA A 48 -3.12 0.53 -6.50
CA ALA A 48 -4.35 1.26 -6.22
C ALA A 48 -5.17 0.59 -5.12
N GLU A 49 -5.19 -0.73 -5.07
CA GLU A 49 -5.84 -1.49 -3.99
C GLU A 49 -5.22 -1.21 -2.61
N ILE A 50 -3.89 -1.02 -2.54
CA ILE A 50 -3.21 -0.62 -1.30
C ILE A 50 -3.71 0.76 -0.85
N SER A 51 -3.73 1.73 -1.78
CA SER A 51 -4.20 3.08 -1.47
C SER A 51 -5.67 3.07 -1.03
N ASN A 52 -6.53 2.29 -1.69
CA ASN A 52 -7.94 2.20 -1.35
C ASN A 52 -8.14 1.63 0.06
N PHE A 53 -7.38 0.58 0.42
CA PHE A 53 -7.44 0.01 1.75
C PHE A 53 -7.03 0.99 2.85
N ILE A 54 -5.95 1.75 2.64
CA ILE A 54 -5.50 2.76 3.61
C ILE A 54 -6.52 3.91 3.71
N SER A 55 -7.01 4.42 2.57
CA SER A 55 -7.98 5.52 2.56
C SER A 55 -9.28 5.16 3.29
N ASP A 56 -9.78 3.95 3.07
CA ASP A 56 -10.97 3.43 3.78
C ASP A 56 -10.76 3.43 5.30
N ARG A 57 -9.59 2.98 5.77
CA ARG A 57 -9.25 2.95 7.21
C ARG A 57 -9.03 4.32 7.83
N LEU A 58 -8.59 5.29 7.05
CA LEU A 58 -8.38 6.66 7.50
C LEU A 58 -9.63 7.55 7.30
N GLY A 59 -10.75 7.00 6.79
CA GLY A 59 -11.95 7.78 6.49
C GLY A 59 -11.74 8.86 5.40
N LEU A 60 -10.71 8.70 4.56
CA LEU A 60 -10.38 9.68 3.52
C LEU A 60 -11.30 9.51 2.32
N ARG A 61 -11.86 10.63 1.80
CA ARG A 61 -12.68 10.60 0.58
C ARG A 61 -11.86 10.06 -0.60
N GLN A 62 -12.50 9.20 -1.40
CA GLN A 62 -11.91 8.65 -2.62
C GLN A 62 -11.61 9.79 -3.59
N GLY A 63 -10.34 10.19 -3.70
CA GLY A 63 -9.89 11.37 -4.46
C GLY A 63 -8.51 11.88 -4.06
N LEU A 64 -8.07 11.61 -2.83
CA LEU A 64 -6.71 11.92 -2.36
C LEU A 64 -5.65 10.87 -2.74
N HIS A 65 -6.02 9.88 -3.58
CA HIS A 65 -5.19 8.72 -3.93
C HIS A 65 -3.87 9.07 -4.63
N HIS A 66 -3.84 10.14 -5.42
CA HIS A 66 -2.67 10.43 -6.26
C HIS A 66 -1.40 10.72 -5.44
N ARG A 67 -1.55 11.36 -4.27
CA ARG A 67 -0.43 11.63 -3.36
C ARG A 67 0.07 10.36 -2.66
N LEU A 68 -0.84 9.47 -2.25
CA LEU A 68 -0.48 8.21 -1.60
C LEU A 68 0.18 7.24 -2.60
N LEU A 69 -0.37 7.12 -3.81
CA LEU A 69 0.20 6.35 -4.90
C LEU A 69 1.61 6.81 -5.25
N GLY A 70 1.83 8.13 -5.31
CA GLY A 70 3.17 8.70 -5.55
C GLY A 70 4.17 8.43 -4.41
N MET A 71 3.70 8.29 -3.17
CA MET A 71 4.56 7.93 -2.03
C MET A 71 4.93 6.45 -2.06
N ILE A 72 3.95 5.57 -2.30
CA ILE A 72 4.15 4.12 -2.43
C ILE A 72 5.07 3.82 -3.62
N GLY A 73 4.82 4.42 -4.78
CA GLY A 73 5.66 4.24 -5.96
C GLY A 73 7.11 4.67 -5.74
N ARG A 74 7.36 5.74 -4.97
CA ARG A 74 8.72 6.16 -4.60
C ARG A 74 9.41 5.15 -3.69
N LEU A 75 8.72 4.62 -2.69
CA LEU A 75 9.27 3.61 -1.79
C LEU A 75 9.66 2.33 -2.52
N LEU A 76 8.89 1.94 -3.55
CA LEU A 76 9.18 0.74 -4.35
C LEU A 76 10.34 0.95 -5.34
N ARG A 77 10.57 2.18 -5.79
CA ARG A 77 11.68 2.49 -6.70
C ARG A 77 13.04 2.57 -5.99
N GLN A 78 13.05 2.90 -4.70
CA GLN A 78 14.29 3.09 -3.93
C GLN A 78 14.92 1.81 -3.39
N ASN A 79 14.37 0.63 -3.70
CA ASN A 79 14.93 -0.64 -3.21
C ASN A 79 15.12 -1.68 -4.31
N PRO A 80 16.02 -1.45 -5.30
CA PRO A 80 16.66 -2.56 -5.98
C PRO A 80 17.69 -3.10 -5.00
N ARG A 81 17.48 -4.32 -4.49
CA ARG A 81 18.56 -5.04 -3.81
C ARG A 81 19.73 -5.14 -4.80
N SER A 82 20.79 -4.38 -4.53
CA SER A 82 22.13 -4.59 -5.07
C SER A 82 22.78 -5.79 -4.39
#